data_AF-A0A6G1DG18-F1
#
_entry.id   AF-A0A6G1DG18-F1
#
_cell.length_a   1.000
_cell.length_b   1.000
_cell.length_c   1.000
_cell.angle_alpha   90.00
_cell.angle_beta   90.00
_cell.angle_gamma   90.00
#
_symmetry.space_group_name_H-M   'P 1'
#
loop_
_entity.id
_entity.type
_entity.pdbx_description
1 polymer ?
#
loop_
_entity_poly.entity_id
_entity_poly.type
_entity_poly.pdbx_seq_one_letter_code
_entity_poly.pdbx_strand_id
1 'polypeptide(L)'
;MGGDEGAFFIDFKDMHAVYCLEKLDVNLVGAWALLQLHDADQTRELVGYLDPIRICKTQQTIDLHDDSTVLKDKSPKEKKEYIEKLRGNKSRDVAAYIGQAILSYQDKRCIMAPYNFT
;
A
#
# COMPACT_ATOMS: atom_id res chain seq x y z
N MET A 1 -6.10 -20.42 -15.88
CA MET A 1 -5.03 -19.48 -15.48
C MET A 1 -5.45 -18.89 -14.14
N GLY A 2 -5.05 -19.55 -13.04
CA GLY A 2 -5.37 -19.10 -11.68
C GLY A 2 -4.38 -18.02 -11.29
N GLY A 3 -4.88 -16.81 -11.04
CA GLY A 3 -4.10 -15.75 -10.44
C GLY A 3 -3.72 -16.17 -9.04
N ASP A 4 -2.44 -16.00 -8.71
CA ASP A 4 -1.91 -16.14 -7.37
C ASP A 4 -2.64 -15.12 -6.49
N GLU A 5 -3.67 -15.57 -5.75
CA GLU A 5 -4.31 -14.78 -4.71
C GLU A 5 -3.23 -14.48 -3.69
N GLY A 6 -2.69 -13.25 -3.75
CA GLY A 6 -1.60 -12.80 -2.90
C GLY A 6 -1.96 -13.06 -1.44
N ALA A 7 -1.38 -14.12 -0.88
CA ALA A 7 -1.70 -14.59 0.45
C ALA A 7 -1.43 -13.46 1.45
N PHE A 8 -2.49 -13.04 2.14
CA PHE A 8 -2.42 -12.02 3.16
C PHE A 8 -1.95 -12.68 4.48
N PHE A 9 -0.77 -12.31 4.96
CA PHE A 9 -0.17 -12.87 6.17
C PHE A 9 -0.22 -11.83 7.31
N ILE A 10 -0.78 -12.22 8.45
CA ILE A 10 -0.71 -11.47 9.72
C ILE A 10 0.24 -12.22 10.64
N ASP A 11 1.24 -11.54 11.20
CA ASP A 11 2.15 -12.18 12.15
C ASP A 11 1.57 -12.18 13.59
N PHE A 12 2.15 -12.99 14.49
CA PHE A 12 1.70 -13.02 15.88
C PHE A 12 1.98 -11.70 16.63
N LYS A 13 3.05 -10.98 16.27
CA LYS A 13 3.39 -9.70 16.90
C LYS A 13 2.35 -8.64 16.58
N ASP A 14 1.83 -8.63 15.36
CA ASP A 14 0.75 -7.78 14.88
C ASP A 14 -0.51 -8.05 15.72
N MET A 15 -0.91 -9.31 15.87
CA MET A 15 -2.06 -9.66 16.73
C MET A 15 -1.85 -9.25 18.19
N HIS A 16 -0.65 -9.45 18.72
CA HIS A 16 -0.29 -9.06 20.08
C HIS A 16 -0.30 -7.52 20.26
N ALA A 17 0.16 -6.76 19.27
CA ALA A 17 0.14 -5.31 19.28
C ALA A 17 -1.30 -4.76 19.34
N VAL A 18 -2.25 -5.37 18.61
CA VAL A 18 -3.68 -5.04 18.72
C VAL A 18 -4.21 -5.31 20.13
N TYR A 19 -3.90 -6.49 20.68
CA TYR A 19 -4.30 -6.85 22.03
C TYR A 19 -3.77 -5.87 23.09
N CYS A 20 -2.55 -5.39 22.91
CA CYS A 20 -1.93 -4.40 23.78
C CYS A 20 -2.38 -2.95 23.52
N LEU A 21 -3.28 -2.71 22.54
CA LEU A 21 -3.68 -1.38 22.08
C LEU A 21 -2.47 -0.50 21.67
N GLU A 22 -1.44 -1.14 21.15
CA GLU A 22 -0.29 -0.45 20.58
C GLU A 22 -0.64 0.15 19.21
N LYS A 23 0.37 0.73 18.55
CA LYS A 23 0.25 1.27 17.20
C LYS A 23 -0.25 0.20 16.23
N LEU A 24 -1.26 0.52 15.42
CA LEU A 24 -1.77 -0.37 14.38
C LEU A 24 -0.76 -0.46 13.23
N ASP A 25 -0.14 -1.63 13.05
CA ASP A 25 0.72 -1.92 11.91
C ASP A 25 -0.06 -1.83 10.59
N VAL A 26 0.62 -1.44 9.51
CA VAL A 26 0.03 -1.32 8.16
C VAL A 26 -0.58 -2.65 7.69
N ASN A 27 -0.02 -3.79 8.11
CA ASN A 27 -0.57 -5.11 7.81
C ASN A 27 -1.95 -5.26 8.47
N LEU A 28 -2.10 -4.90 9.74
CA LEU A 28 -3.39 -4.98 10.45
C LEU A 28 -4.44 -4.06 9.84
N VAL A 29 -4.04 -2.87 9.41
CA VAL A 29 -4.94 -1.96 8.69
C VAL A 29 -5.33 -2.54 7.33
N GLY A 30 -4.40 -3.22 6.65
CA GLY A 30 -4.69 -4.01 5.46
C GLY A 30 -5.71 -5.11 5.71
N ALA A 31 -5.54 -5.87 6.80
CA ALA A 31 -6.49 -6.91 7.22
C ALA A 31 -7.88 -6.32 7.44
N TRP A 32 -7.94 -5.21 8.18
CA TRP A 32 -9.18 -4.52 8.49
C TRP A 32 -9.85 -4.00 7.23
N ALA A 33 -9.12 -3.37 6.31
CA ALA A 33 -9.67 -2.87 5.05
C ALA A 33 -10.25 -4.01 4.18
N LEU A 34 -9.59 -5.17 4.14
CA LEU A 34 -10.10 -6.36 3.44
C LEU A 34 -11.37 -6.92 4.11
N LEU A 35 -11.39 -6.97 5.45
CA LEU A 35 -12.58 -7.39 6.20
C LEU A 35 -13.75 -6.44 5.96
N GLN A 36 -13.53 -5.13 5.98
CA GLN A 36 -14.57 -4.14 5.70
C GLN A 36 -15.06 -4.19 4.25
N LEU A 37 -14.17 -4.45 3.29
CA LEU A 37 -14.57 -4.65 1.90
C LEU A 37 -15.48 -5.89 1.77
N HIS A 38 -15.11 -7.01 2.42
CA HIS A 38 -15.91 -8.21 2.42
C HIS A 38 -17.27 -8.00 3.09
N ASP A 39 -17.30 -7.36 4.25
CA ASP A 39 -18.52 -7.01 4.97
C ASP A 39 -19.42 -6.10 4.13
N ALA A 40 -18.86 -5.08 3.48
CA ALA A 40 -19.60 -4.18 2.60
C ALA A 40 -20.25 -4.92 1.41
N ASP A 41 -19.57 -5.91 0.84
CA ASP A 41 -20.14 -6.75 -0.22
C ASP A 41 -21.28 -7.64 0.31
N GLN A 42 -21.18 -8.16 1.54
CA GLN A 42 -22.26 -8.94 2.19
C GLN A 42 -23.48 -8.07 2.54
N THR A 43 -23.26 -6.87 3.06
CA THR A 43 -24.32 -5.93 3.48
C THR A 43 -24.86 -5.07 2.33
N ARG A 44 -24.26 -5.18 1.13
CA ARG A 44 -24.53 -4.36 -0.06
C ARG A 44 -24.32 -2.87 0.19
N GLU A 45 -23.39 -2.54 1.07
CA GLU A 45 -22.93 -1.17 1.22
C GLU A 45 -22.17 -0.75 -0.02
N LEU A 46 -22.45 0.48 -0.47
CA LEU A 46 -21.85 1.05 -1.66
C LEU A 46 -20.52 1.72 -1.27
N VAL A 47 -19.60 0.96 -0.68
CA VAL A 47 -18.28 1.45 -0.26
C VAL A 47 -17.20 0.58 -0.91
N GLY A 48 -16.16 1.22 -1.43
CA GLY A 48 -14.92 0.56 -1.85
C GLY A 48 -13.78 0.88 -0.89
N TYR A 49 -12.79 0.01 -0.79
CA TYR A 49 -11.60 0.24 0.03
C TYR A 49 -10.34 0.13 -0.83
N LEU A 50 -9.45 1.12 -0.72
CA LEU A 50 -8.10 1.01 -1.25
C LEU A 50 -7.25 0.18 -0.30
N ASP A 51 -6.34 -0.60 -0.89
CA ASP A 51 -5.32 -1.35 -0.17
C ASP A 51 -4.32 -0.37 0.46
N PRO A 52 -4.29 -0.24 1.79
CA PRO A 52 -3.39 0.68 2.49
C PRO A 52 -1.92 0.34 2.21
N ILE A 53 -1.57 -0.92 1.94
CA ILE A 53 -0.20 -1.33 1.62
C ILE A 53 0.22 -0.72 0.28
N ARG A 54 -0.69 -0.61 -0.69
CA ARG A 54 -0.39 -0.05 -2.01
C ARG A 54 -0.31 1.47 -2.03
N ILE A 55 -1.04 2.14 -1.13
CA ILE A 55 -1.08 3.60 -1.09
C ILE A 55 -0.21 4.21 0.01
N CYS A 56 0.37 3.42 0.92
CA CYS A 56 1.12 3.97 2.05
C CYS A 56 2.38 4.74 1.64
N LYS A 57 2.81 5.63 2.54
CA LYS A 57 3.95 6.52 2.32
C LYS A 57 5.25 5.78 2.03
N THR A 58 5.46 4.58 2.59
CA THR A 58 6.66 3.77 2.33
C THR A 58 6.69 3.22 0.90
N GLN A 59 5.53 2.97 0.28
CA GLN A 59 5.48 2.67 -1.15
C GLN A 59 5.75 3.91 -2.03
N GLN A 60 5.57 5.12 -1.52
CA GLN A 60 5.85 6.36 -2.27
C GLN A 60 7.25 6.92 -1.99
N THR A 61 7.83 6.56 -0.85
CA THR A 61 9.15 7.02 -0.39
C THR A 61 10.20 5.97 -0.76
N ILE A 62 11.40 6.45 -1.09
CA ILE A 62 12.53 5.59 -1.44
C ILE A 62 13.66 5.95 -0.50
N ASP A 63 13.90 5.07 0.46
CA ASP A 63 15.13 5.06 1.24
C ASP A 63 16.07 4.04 0.60
N LEU A 64 16.97 4.54 -0.24
CA LEU A 64 18.08 3.75 -0.75
C LEU A 64 19.30 4.05 0.12
N HIS A 65 19.92 2.99 0.65
CA HIS A 65 21.22 3.13 1.29
C HIS A 65 22.27 3.52 0.24
N ASP A 66 23.18 4.41 0.60
CA ASP A 66 24.22 4.91 -0.31
C ASP A 66 25.15 3.82 -0.85
N ASP A 67 25.30 2.74 -0.07
CA ASP A 67 26.07 1.53 -0.40
C ASP A 67 25.29 0.49 -1.22
N SER A 68 24.06 0.80 -1.63
CA SER A 68 23.30 -0.12 -2.47
C SER A 68 24.08 -0.41 -3.76
N THR A 69 24.06 -1.67 -4.20
CA THR A 69 24.76 -2.14 -5.41
C THR A 69 24.41 -1.31 -6.66
N VAL A 70 23.26 -0.65 -6.63
CA VAL A 70 22.72 0.17 -7.72
C VAL A 70 23.26 1.62 -7.73
N LEU A 71 23.82 2.08 -6.60
CA LEU A 71 24.36 3.43 -6.41
C LEU A 71 25.87 3.45 -6.21
N LYS A 72 26.51 2.31 -5.94
CA LYS A 72 27.92 2.20 -5.51
C LYS A 72 28.95 2.82 -6.47
N ASP A 73 28.69 2.75 -7.78
CA ASP A 73 29.59 3.26 -8.82
C ASP A 73 29.11 4.56 -9.49
N LYS A 74 28.04 5.18 -8.97
CA LYS A 74 27.43 6.38 -9.55
C LYS A 74 27.95 7.66 -8.90
N SER A 75 28.16 8.68 -9.72
CA SER A 75 28.45 10.03 -9.22
C SER A 75 27.27 10.59 -8.40
N PRO A 76 27.49 11.55 -7.49
CA PRO A 76 26.40 12.14 -6.70
C PRO A 76 25.23 12.69 -7.52
N LYS A 77 25.52 13.20 -8.74
CA LYS A 77 24.52 13.71 -9.66
C LYS A 77 23.66 12.58 -10.25
N GLU A 78 24.30 11.50 -10.69
CA GLU A 78 23.61 10.32 -11.22
C GLU A 78 22.80 9.59 -10.13
N LYS A 79 23.28 9.58 -8.88
CA LYS A 79 22.52 9.06 -7.74
C LYS A 79 21.21 9.83 -7.56
N LYS A 80 21.28 11.17 -7.58
CA LYS A 80 20.09 12.03 -7.42
C LYS A 80 19.08 11.84 -8.54
N GLU A 81 19.53 11.88 -9.80
CA GLU A 81 18.67 11.64 -10.96
C GLU A 81 18.02 10.25 -10.93
N TYR A 82 18.76 9.23 -10.50
CA TYR A 82 18.24 7.88 -10.35
C TYR A 82 17.16 7.78 -9.26
N ILE A 83 17.39 8.39 -8.10
CA ILE A 83 16.40 8.44 -7.01
C ILE A 83 15.14 9.18 -7.43
N GLU A 84 15.29 10.33 -8.11
CA GLU A 84 14.15 11.09 -8.64
C GLU A 84 13.35 10.29 -9.67
N LYS A 85 14.03 9.60 -10.60
CA LYS A 85 13.39 8.72 -11.57
C LYS A 85 12.62 7.58 -10.90
N LEU A 86 13.22 6.93 -9.91
CA LEU A 86 12.56 5.88 -9.17
C LEU A 86 11.34 6.40 -8.39
N ARG A 87 11.46 7.57 -7.75
CA ARG A 87 10.33 8.21 -7.04
C ARG A 87 9.19 8.51 -8.01
N GLY A 88 9.52 9.02 -9.20
CA GLY A 88 8.55 9.25 -10.27
C GLY A 88 7.86 7.96 -10.74
N ASN A 89 8.60 6.87 -10.87
CA ASN A 89 8.03 5.57 -11.24
C ASN A 89 7.08 5.03 -10.15
N LYS A 90 7.51 5.00 -8.89
CA LYS A 90 6.63 4.55 -7.78
C LYS A 90 5.36 5.40 -7.68
N SER A 91 5.48 6.72 -7.84
CA SER A 91 4.32 7.62 -7.86
C SER A 91 3.34 7.28 -9.00
N ARG A 92 3.85 6.92 -10.19
CA ARG A 92 3.03 6.45 -11.30
C ARG A 92 2.36 5.11 -11.01
N ASP A 93 3.06 4.18 -10.36
CA ASP A 93 2.50 2.87 -10.02
C ASP A 93 1.34 3.01 -9.03
N VAL A 94 1.51 3.86 -7.99
CA VAL A 94 0.43 4.18 -7.04
C VAL A 94 -0.74 4.88 -7.74
N ALA A 95 -0.47 5.85 -8.61
CA ALA A 95 -1.52 6.54 -9.37
C ALA A 95 -2.28 5.58 -10.31
N ALA A 96 -1.58 4.67 -10.98
CA ALA A 96 -2.18 3.66 -11.84
C ALA A 96 -3.08 2.70 -11.05
N TYR A 97 -2.62 2.25 -9.86
CA TYR A 97 -3.44 1.44 -8.96
C TYR A 97 -4.71 2.18 -8.52
N ILE A 98 -4.60 3.43 -8.07
CA ILE A 98 -5.76 4.22 -7.65
C ILE A 98 -6.73 4.40 -8.81
N GLY A 99 -6.22 4.69 -10.01
CA GLY A 99 -7.04 4.78 -11.22
C GLY A 99 -7.81 3.50 -11.51
N GLN A 100 -7.14 2.34 -11.45
CA GLN A 100 -7.79 1.03 -11.62
C GLN A 100 -8.85 0.76 -10.54
N ALA A 101 -8.56 1.09 -9.28
CA ALA A 101 -9.49 0.91 -8.17
C ALA A 101 -10.73 1.80 -8.30
N ILE A 102 -10.58 3.05 -8.75
CA ILE A 102 -11.71 3.94 -9.03
C ILE A 102 -12.59 3.36 -10.15
N LEU A 103 -11.97 2.79 -11.19
CA LEU A 103 -12.72 2.14 -12.27
C LEU A 103 -13.45 0.87 -11.80
N SER A 104 -12.88 0.10 -10.86
CA SER A 104 -13.56 -1.08 -10.30
C SER A 104 -14.67 -0.73 -9.31
N TYR A 105 -14.64 0.45 -8.71
CA TYR A 105 -15.61 0.90 -7.71
C TYR A 105 -16.60 1.95 -8.25
N GLN A 106 -16.88 1.95 -9.56
CA GLN A 106 -17.80 2.91 -10.20
C GLN A 106 -19.24 2.84 -9.67
N ASP A 107 -19.64 1.69 -9.16
CA ASP A 107 -20.96 1.42 -8.57
C ASP A 107 -21.01 1.76 -7.07
N LYS A 108 -19.86 2.06 -6.46
CA LYS A 108 -19.77 2.42 -5.05
C LYS A 108 -20.00 3.93 -4.87
N ARG A 109 -20.65 4.31 -3.76
CA ARG A 109 -20.94 5.69 -3.37
C ARG A 109 -19.70 6.43 -2.86
N CYS A 110 -18.78 5.73 -2.21
CA CYS A 110 -17.51 6.29 -1.79
C CYS A 110 -16.38 5.24 -1.82
N ILE A 111 -15.15 5.73 -1.86
CA ILE A 111 -13.93 4.91 -1.78
C ILE A 111 -13.14 5.39 -0.56
N MET A 112 -12.92 4.49 0.38
CA MET A 112 -12.12 4.72 1.56
C MET A 112 -10.64 4.52 1.22
N ALA A 113 -9.83 5.53 1.53
CA ALA A 113 -8.39 5.53 1.31
C ALA A 113 -7.66 5.61 2.66
N PRO A 114 -7.54 4.49 3.38
CA PRO A 114 -6.80 4.44 4.63
C PRO A 114 -5.32 4.82 4.34
N TYR A 115 -4.91 6.01 4.77
CA TYR A 115 -3.60 6.60 4.48
C TYR A 115 -2.95 7.17 5.74
N ASN A 116 -1.62 7.19 5.78
CA ASN A 116 -0.83 7.79 6.86
C ASN A 116 -1.04 7.18 8.26
N PHE A 117 -1.08 5.85 8.35
CA PHE A 117 -0.87 5.16 9.63
C PHE A 117 0.60 5.27 9.95
N THR A 118 0.91 6.16 10.90
CA THR A 118 2.23 6.27 11.50
C THR A 118 2.49 5.06 12.33
#